data_AF-A0A954HTH7-F1
#
_entry.id   AF-A0A954HTH7-F1
#
_cell.length_a   1.000
_cell.length_b   1.000
_cell.length_c   1.000
_cell.angle_alpha   90.00
_cell.angle_beta   90.00
_cell.angle_gamma   90.00
#
_symmetry.space_group_name_H-M   'P 1'
#
loop_
_entity.id
_entity.type
_entity.pdbx_description
1 polymer ?
#
loop_
_entity_poly.entity_id
_entity_poly.type
_entity_poly.pdbx_seq_one_letter_code
_entity_poly.pdbx_strand_id
1 'polypeptide(L)'
;TPLYMAPEQAALQSQHICPATDVFSIGVLMYELLTGVRPFDGENAVEIMDQVRSDRMLRLPADRRVSSELRAICETCLRRSPADRYSSAKELTEDLERYLNGQPVQATPLTRLRRIVHTARQRERIWQAGLVTVAIQIPMIVLLLILWTMMTFGLASSMPQGWQHAASPFLLVLLTIHVPSLLVGIQSLRYRWWSVPAGLFFSLNFWVPTVLVLTGILRPMSLYEGQPMAAFLVHYCFCMFAAFQTLACCAALPAALELRHSAAVR
;
A
#
# COMPACT_ATOMS: atom_id res chain seq x y z
N THR A 1 -3.30 -7.95 -32.86
CA THR A 1 -2.89 -9.31 -32.43
C THR A 1 -2.59 -9.29 -30.95
N PRO A 2 -2.82 -10.37 -30.17
CA PRO A 2 -2.67 -10.38 -28.71
C PRO A 2 -1.28 -9.95 -28.22
N LEU A 3 -0.24 -10.19 -29.01
CA LEU A 3 1.16 -9.86 -28.70
C LEU A 3 1.43 -8.37 -28.44
N TYR A 4 0.63 -7.47 -28.99
CA TYR A 4 0.77 -6.02 -28.83
C TYR A 4 -0.37 -5.41 -28.01
N MET A 5 -1.24 -6.24 -27.45
CA MET A 5 -2.42 -5.80 -26.72
C MET A 5 -2.02 -5.17 -25.38
N ALA A 6 -2.63 -4.03 -25.04
CA ALA A 6 -2.42 -3.41 -23.74
C ALA A 6 -3.14 -4.17 -22.61
N PRO A 7 -2.66 -4.08 -21.35
CA PRO A 7 -3.28 -4.73 -20.20
C PRO A 7 -4.76 -4.42 -20.02
N GLU A 8 -5.18 -3.18 -20.26
CA GLU A 8 -6.58 -2.75 -20.17
C GLU A 8 -7.47 -3.38 -21.26
N GLN A 9 -6.92 -3.65 -22.45
CA GLN A 9 -7.61 -4.37 -23.52
C GLN A 9 -7.74 -5.85 -23.17
N ALA A 10 -6.66 -6.48 -22.69
CA ALA A 10 -6.67 -7.88 -22.26
C ALA A 10 -7.59 -8.13 -21.05
N ALA A 11 -7.79 -7.12 -20.20
CA ALA A 11 -8.70 -7.17 -19.06
C ALA A 11 -10.17 -6.84 -19.43
N LEU A 12 -10.49 -6.62 -20.71
CA LEU A 12 -11.82 -6.21 -21.19
C LEU A 12 -12.35 -4.92 -20.51
N GLN A 13 -11.45 -4.02 -20.14
CA GLN A 13 -11.81 -2.74 -19.49
C GLN A 13 -12.02 -1.66 -20.55
N SER A 14 -13.09 -1.79 -21.33
CA SER A 14 -13.41 -0.89 -22.47
C SER A 14 -13.37 0.60 -22.11
N GLN A 15 -13.79 0.95 -20.90
CA GLN A 15 -13.77 2.32 -20.35
C GLN A 15 -12.37 2.94 -20.16
N HIS A 16 -11.31 2.13 -20.13
CA HIS A 16 -9.92 2.61 -19.95
C HIS A 16 -9.14 2.66 -21.26
N ILE A 17 -9.75 2.26 -22.39
CA ILE A 17 -9.13 2.34 -23.71
C ILE A 17 -9.03 3.82 -24.10
N CYS A 18 -7.80 4.29 -24.32
CA CYS A 18 -7.49 5.69 -24.58
C CYS A 18 -6.20 5.79 -25.43
N PRO A 19 -5.73 6.97 -25.85
CA PRO A 19 -4.49 7.09 -26.63
C PRO A 19 -3.26 6.43 -25.96
N ALA A 20 -3.22 6.38 -24.63
CA ALA A 20 -2.17 5.68 -23.88
C ALA A 20 -2.18 4.15 -24.07
N THR A 21 -3.30 3.57 -24.54
CA THR A 21 -3.40 2.17 -24.97
C THR A 21 -2.57 1.93 -26.22
N ASP A 22 -2.63 2.84 -27.20
CA ASP A 22 -1.80 2.75 -28.41
C ASP A 22 -0.32 2.97 -28.11
N VAL A 23 -0.01 3.87 -27.16
CA VAL A 23 1.36 4.07 -26.65
C VAL A 23 1.96 2.76 -26.11
N PHE A 24 1.17 1.92 -25.44
CA PHE A 24 1.65 0.62 -24.98
C PHE A 24 2.01 -0.31 -26.13
N SER A 25 1.15 -0.39 -27.15
CA SER A 25 1.39 -1.19 -28.35
C SER A 25 2.67 -0.75 -29.08
N ILE A 26 2.90 0.57 -29.18
CA ILE A 26 4.15 1.15 -29.71
C ILE A 26 5.34 0.78 -28.81
N GLY A 27 5.16 0.80 -27.49
CA GLY A 27 6.17 0.37 -26.53
C GLY A 27 6.60 -1.08 -26.71
N VAL A 28 5.64 -1.99 -26.97
CA VAL A 28 5.92 -3.41 -27.27
C VAL A 28 6.74 -3.55 -28.55
N LEU A 29 6.34 -2.84 -29.61
CA LEU A 29 7.09 -2.82 -30.86
C LEU A 29 8.50 -2.28 -30.64
N MET A 30 8.66 -1.19 -29.89
CA MET A 30 9.95 -0.61 -29.59
C MET A 30 10.83 -1.57 -28.78
N TYR A 31 10.26 -2.32 -27.83
CA TYR A 31 10.97 -3.37 -27.11
C TYR A 31 11.51 -4.44 -28.06
N GLU A 32 10.68 -4.93 -28.98
CA GLU A 32 11.08 -5.95 -29.96
C GLU A 32 12.18 -5.42 -30.89
N LEU A 33 12.09 -4.17 -31.35
CA LEU A 33 13.12 -3.54 -32.18
C LEU A 33 14.45 -3.34 -31.44
N LEU A 34 14.40 -2.98 -30.16
CA LEU A 34 15.60 -2.71 -29.36
C LEU A 34 16.29 -3.99 -28.87
N THR A 35 15.54 -5.07 -28.68
CA THR A 35 16.06 -6.29 -28.05
C THR A 35 16.12 -7.48 -28.99
N GLY A 36 15.42 -7.43 -30.14
CA GLY A 36 15.24 -8.56 -31.06
C GLY A 36 14.31 -9.66 -30.53
N VAL A 37 13.70 -9.47 -29.36
CA VAL A 37 12.85 -10.47 -28.70
C VAL A 37 11.54 -9.82 -28.27
N ARG A 38 10.44 -10.57 -28.30
CA ARG A 38 9.14 -10.08 -27.84
C ARG A 38 9.07 -10.04 -26.31
N PRO A 39 8.39 -9.04 -25.72
CA PRO A 39 8.21 -8.99 -24.27
C PRO A 39 7.25 -10.08 -23.76
N PHE A 40 6.31 -10.49 -24.61
CA PHE A 40 5.30 -11.52 -24.38
C PHE A 40 5.37 -12.56 -25.49
N ASP A 41 5.27 -13.84 -25.13
CA ASP A 41 5.29 -14.95 -26.08
C ASP A 41 4.52 -16.15 -25.49
N GLY A 42 3.87 -16.96 -26.31
CA GLY A 42 3.05 -18.09 -25.83
C GLY A 42 2.44 -18.91 -26.96
N GLU A 43 2.03 -20.14 -26.66
CA GLU A 43 1.53 -21.09 -27.65
C GLU A 43 0.12 -20.73 -28.14
N ASN A 44 -0.63 -19.96 -27.35
CA ASN A 44 -1.98 -19.53 -27.67
C ASN A 44 -2.28 -18.11 -27.13
N ALA A 45 -3.40 -17.55 -27.60
CA ALA A 45 -3.81 -16.19 -27.22
C ALA A 45 -4.11 -16.04 -25.71
N VAL A 46 -4.54 -17.10 -25.04
CA VAL A 46 -4.89 -17.06 -23.61
C VAL A 46 -3.62 -16.88 -22.77
N GLU A 47 -2.57 -17.65 -23.05
CA GLU A 47 -1.27 -17.50 -22.38
C GLU A 47 -0.68 -16.10 -22.56
N ILE A 48 -0.74 -15.55 -23.77
CA ILE A 48 -0.26 -14.21 -24.05
C ILE A 48 -1.07 -13.17 -23.26
N MET A 49 -2.40 -13.30 -23.24
CA MET A 49 -3.26 -12.40 -22.45
C MET A 49 -2.96 -12.50 -20.95
N ASP A 50 -2.70 -13.69 -20.41
CA ASP A 50 -2.35 -13.87 -19.01
C ASP A 50 -0.99 -13.25 -18.67
N GLN A 51 -0.01 -13.33 -19.58
CA GLN A 51 1.27 -12.62 -19.43
C GLN A 51 1.09 -11.10 -19.48
N VAL A 52 0.29 -10.59 -20.42
CA VAL A 52 -0.05 -9.16 -20.53
C VAL A 52 -0.79 -8.68 -19.27
N ARG A 53 -1.61 -9.55 -18.66
CA ARG A 53 -2.33 -9.29 -17.39
C ARG A 53 -1.49 -9.55 -16.15
N SER A 54 -0.29 -10.15 -16.27
CA SER A 54 0.57 -10.40 -15.11
C SER A 54 1.09 -9.10 -14.52
N ASP A 55 1.50 -9.11 -13.25
CA ASP A 55 2.12 -7.94 -12.60
C ASP A 55 3.62 -7.80 -12.88
N ARG A 56 4.08 -8.44 -13.96
CA ARG A 56 5.48 -8.38 -14.38
C ARG A 56 5.80 -6.98 -14.90
N MET A 57 6.68 -6.28 -14.19
CA MET A 57 7.29 -5.06 -14.72
C MET A 57 8.19 -5.43 -15.91
N LEU A 58 7.83 -4.93 -17.09
CA LEU A 58 8.68 -5.07 -18.27
C LEU A 58 9.88 -4.15 -18.13
N ARG A 59 11.07 -4.75 -18.22
CA ARG A 59 12.35 -4.06 -18.25
C ARG A 59 13.15 -4.56 -19.41
N LEU A 60 13.89 -3.67 -20.07
CA LEU A 60 14.78 -4.12 -21.12
C LEU A 60 15.95 -4.92 -20.50
N PRO A 61 16.51 -5.91 -21.20
CA PRO A 61 17.76 -6.56 -20.81
C PRO A 61 18.87 -5.52 -20.60
N ALA A 62 19.82 -5.78 -19.71
CA ALA A 62 20.96 -4.88 -19.47
C ALA A 62 21.98 -4.99 -20.61
N ASP A 63 21.58 -4.58 -21.82
CA ASP A 63 22.45 -4.45 -22.97
C ASP A 63 23.04 -3.03 -23.03
N ARG A 64 24.37 -2.95 -23.21
CA ARG A 64 25.10 -1.69 -23.38
C ARG A 64 24.77 -0.97 -24.70
N ARG A 65 24.15 -1.66 -25.66
CA ARG A 65 23.74 -1.10 -26.95
C ARG A 65 22.54 -0.14 -26.84
N VAL A 66 21.74 -0.27 -25.78
CA VAL A 66 20.58 0.61 -25.55
C VAL A 66 20.92 1.60 -24.45
N SER A 67 20.91 2.89 -24.79
CA SER A 67 21.14 3.99 -23.85
C SER A 67 20.12 3.97 -22.70
N SER A 68 20.52 4.53 -21.55
CA SER A 68 19.64 4.65 -20.38
C SER A 68 18.35 5.42 -20.68
N GLU A 69 18.45 6.43 -21.52
CA GLU A 69 17.39 7.34 -21.93
C GLU A 69 16.36 6.63 -22.81
N LEU A 70 16.83 5.94 -23.86
CA LEU A 70 15.94 5.19 -24.75
C LEU A 70 15.26 4.01 -24.04
N ARG A 71 15.97 3.38 -23.11
CA ARG A 71 15.41 2.39 -22.18
C ARG A 71 14.29 3.01 -21.34
N ALA A 72 14.52 4.18 -20.75
CA ALA A 72 13.53 4.86 -19.92
C ALA A 72 12.26 5.22 -20.71
N ILE A 73 12.41 5.66 -21.96
CA ILE A 73 11.26 5.92 -22.86
C ILE A 73 10.48 4.62 -23.09
N CYS A 74 11.16 3.53 -23.47
CA CYS A 74 10.52 2.23 -23.72
C CYS A 74 9.77 1.70 -22.49
N GLU A 75 10.44 1.67 -21.34
CA GLU A 75 9.85 1.21 -20.08
C GLU A 75 8.70 2.09 -19.61
N THR A 76 8.67 3.37 -20.02
CA THR A 76 7.54 4.28 -19.75
C THR A 76 6.32 3.94 -20.59
N CYS A 77 6.49 3.63 -21.88
CA CYS A 77 5.39 3.14 -22.72
C CYS A 77 4.80 1.83 -22.21
N LEU A 78 5.64 0.95 -21.68
CA LEU A 78 5.27 -0.39 -21.21
C LEU A 78 4.71 -0.43 -19.78
N ARG A 79 4.46 0.71 -19.15
CA ARG A 79 3.87 0.73 -17.80
C ARG A 79 2.47 0.15 -17.82
N ARG A 80 2.12 -0.59 -16.78
CA ARG A 80 0.83 -1.29 -16.71
C ARG A 80 -0.36 -0.35 -16.71
N SER A 81 -0.30 0.72 -15.91
CA SER A 81 -1.36 1.72 -15.82
C SER A 81 -1.24 2.74 -16.97
N PRO A 82 -2.33 3.01 -17.71
CA PRO A 82 -2.34 4.07 -18.74
C PRO A 82 -1.93 5.43 -18.19
N ALA A 83 -2.29 5.74 -16.94
CA ALA A 83 -1.96 7.02 -16.29
C ALA A 83 -0.46 7.20 -15.98
N ASP A 84 0.31 6.12 -16.00
CA ASP A 84 1.75 6.20 -15.80
C ASP A 84 2.52 6.28 -17.14
N ARG A 85 1.86 6.07 -18.29
CA ARG A 85 2.46 6.16 -19.64
C ARG A 85 2.45 7.61 -20.13
N TYR A 86 2.97 7.83 -21.34
CA TYR A 86 2.69 9.06 -22.08
C TYR A 86 1.19 9.16 -22.37
N SER A 87 0.62 10.36 -22.19
CA SER A 87 -0.82 10.59 -22.36
C SER A 87 -1.23 10.50 -23.83
N SER A 88 -0.28 10.70 -24.75
CA SER A 88 -0.50 10.70 -26.19
C SER A 88 0.76 10.28 -26.97
N ALA A 89 0.58 9.89 -28.23
CA ALA A 89 1.68 9.63 -29.16
C ALA A 89 2.56 10.87 -29.41
N LYS A 90 1.98 12.08 -29.28
CA LYS A 90 2.72 13.34 -29.41
C LYS A 90 3.76 13.48 -28.32
N GLU A 91 3.40 13.25 -27.05
CA GLU A 91 4.36 13.30 -25.94
C GLU A 91 5.50 12.28 -26.10
N LEU A 92 5.19 11.06 -26.55
CA LEU A 92 6.20 10.05 -26.88
C LEU A 92 7.14 10.55 -27.98
N THR A 93 6.59 11.15 -29.04
CA THR A 93 7.37 11.69 -30.16
C THR A 93 8.30 12.80 -29.70
N GLU A 94 7.81 13.75 -28.91
CA GLU A 94 8.63 14.84 -28.35
C GLU A 94 9.80 14.32 -27.51
N ASP A 95 9.62 13.19 -26.81
CA ASP A 95 10.69 12.60 -26.00
C ASP A 95 11.71 11.82 -26.83
N LEU A 96 11.26 11.14 -27.89
CA LEU A 96 12.14 10.53 -28.89
C LEU A 96 12.95 11.60 -29.65
N GLU A 97 12.35 12.74 -30.00
CA GLU A 97 13.04 13.86 -30.61
C GLU A 97 14.09 14.48 -29.67
N ARG A 98 13.76 14.65 -28.38
CA ARG A 98 14.75 15.06 -27.36
C ARG A 98 15.93 14.11 -27.35
N TYR A 99 15.67 12.80 -27.31
CA TYR A 99 16.71 11.78 -27.35
C TYR A 99 17.60 11.88 -28.60
N LEU A 100 16.99 11.96 -29.80
CA LEU A 100 17.72 12.07 -31.07
C LEU A 100 18.58 13.34 -31.15
N ASN A 101 18.15 14.43 -30.51
CA ASN A 101 18.87 15.70 -30.44
C ASN A 101 19.87 15.80 -29.28
N GLY A 102 20.07 14.71 -28.51
CA GLY A 102 20.96 14.70 -27.34
C GLY A 102 20.47 15.57 -26.16
N GLN A 103 19.18 15.88 -26.13
CA GLN A 103 18.54 16.64 -25.05
C GLN A 103 18.07 15.72 -23.92
N PRO A 104 17.95 16.23 -22.68
CA PRO A 104 17.38 15.46 -21.57
C PRO A 104 15.95 15.00 -21.88
N VAL A 105 15.71 13.70 -21.75
CA VAL A 105 14.37 13.10 -21.90
C VAL A 105 13.52 13.34 -20.65
N GLN A 106 12.21 13.46 -20.84
CA GLN A 106 11.22 13.55 -19.78
C GLN A 106 10.93 12.18 -19.13
N ALA A 107 11.17 11.08 -19.87
CA ALA A 107 11.12 9.72 -19.38
C ALA A 107 11.95 9.54 -18.11
N THR A 108 11.32 9.70 -16.96
CA THR A 108 11.99 9.50 -15.67
C THR A 108 11.70 8.09 -15.19
N PRO A 109 12.71 7.35 -14.68
CA PRO A 109 12.45 6.14 -13.89
C PRO A 109 11.47 6.50 -12.78
N LEU A 110 10.45 5.65 -12.52
CA LEU A 110 9.47 5.91 -11.46
C LEU A 110 10.20 6.35 -10.17
N THR A 111 9.96 7.58 -9.73
CA THR A 111 10.51 8.09 -8.47
C THR A 111 10.15 7.14 -7.33
N ARG A 112 10.99 7.03 -6.30
CA ARG A 112 10.74 6.11 -5.17
C ARG A 112 9.34 6.29 -4.59
N LEU A 113 8.86 7.54 -4.50
CA LEU A 113 7.49 7.85 -4.08
C LEU A 113 6.43 7.35 -5.07
N ARG A 114 6.56 7.62 -6.37
CA ARG A 114 5.59 7.15 -7.38
C ARG A 114 5.51 5.63 -7.43
N ARG A 115 6.63 4.94 -7.19
CA ARG A 115 6.65 3.48 -7.09
C ARG A 115 5.86 2.98 -5.87
N ILE A 116 6.06 3.58 -4.70
CA ILE A 116 5.27 3.26 -3.49
C ILE A 116 3.78 3.51 -3.72
N VAL A 117 3.42 4.65 -4.32
CA VAL A 117 2.01 5.00 -4.61
C VAL A 117 1.40 4.05 -5.64
N HIS A 118 2.12 3.72 -6.71
CA HIS A 118 1.67 2.77 -7.73
C HIS A 118 1.41 1.40 -7.11
N THR A 119 2.34 0.91 -6.29
CA THR A 119 2.20 -0.39 -5.65
C THR A 119 1.12 -0.42 -4.57
N ALA A 120 0.96 0.67 -3.82
CA ALA A 120 -0.16 0.85 -2.89
C ALA A 120 -1.53 0.90 -3.57
N ARG A 121 -1.59 1.15 -4.89
CA ARG A 121 -2.83 1.14 -5.70
C ARG A 121 -3.17 -0.22 -6.29
N GLN A 122 -2.32 -1.24 -6.10
CA GLN A 122 -2.60 -2.57 -6.64
C GLN A 122 -3.78 -3.22 -5.93
N ARG A 123 -4.74 -3.72 -6.72
CA ARG A 123 -6.03 -4.21 -6.25
C ARG A 123 -5.91 -5.34 -5.23
N GLU A 124 -5.02 -6.29 -5.48
CA GLU A 124 -4.76 -7.42 -4.58
C GLU A 124 -4.15 -6.97 -3.25
N ARG A 125 -3.22 -6.01 -3.30
CA ARG A 125 -2.54 -5.49 -2.10
C ARG A 125 -3.48 -4.68 -1.21
N ILE A 126 -4.37 -3.88 -1.80
CA ILE A 126 -5.41 -3.17 -1.05
C ILE A 126 -6.32 -4.18 -0.34
N TRP A 127 -6.66 -5.28 -0.99
CA TRP A 127 -7.49 -6.33 -0.39
C TRP A 127 -6.77 -7.06 0.75
N GLN A 128 -5.50 -7.46 0.56
CA GLN A 128 -4.68 -8.09 1.60
C GLN A 128 -4.50 -7.20 2.82
N ALA A 129 -4.23 -5.90 2.61
CA ALA A 129 -4.16 -4.91 3.69
C ALA A 129 -5.49 -4.81 4.45
N GLY A 130 -6.63 -4.84 3.74
CA GLY A 130 -7.96 -4.90 4.33
C GLY A 130 -8.18 -6.15 5.17
N LEU A 131 -7.82 -7.33 4.67
CA LEU A 131 -7.97 -8.60 5.36
C LEU A 131 -7.20 -8.61 6.69
N VAL A 132 -5.91 -8.24 6.65
CA VAL A 132 -5.06 -8.18 7.85
C VAL A 132 -5.60 -7.16 8.85
N THR A 133 -6.01 -5.98 8.37
CA THR A 133 -6.60 -4.94 9.23
C THR A 133 -7.84 -5.48 9.94
N VAL A 134 -8.78 -6.09 9.21
CA VAL A 134 -9.99 -6.66 9.81
C VAL A 134 -9.66 -7.78 10.80
N ALA A 135 -8.72 -8.68 10.45
CA ALA A 135 -8.30 -9.78 11.29
C ALA A 135 -7.65 -9.34 12.62
N ILE A 136 -6.96 -8.19 12.64
CA ILE A 136 -6.36 -7.62 13.85
C ILE A 136 -7.40 -6.80 14.64
N GLN A 137 -8.24 -6.01 13.97
CA GLN A 137 -9.14 -5.08 14.66
C GLN A 137 -10.32 -5.77 15.33
N ILE A 138 -10.88 -6.85 14.76
CA ILE A 138 -11.96 -7.61 15.38
C ILE A 138 -11.58 -8.12 16.78
N PRO A 139 -10.48 -8.90 16.96
CA PRO A 139 -10.11 -9.40 18.28
C PRO A 139 -9.72 -8.27 19.24
N MET A 140 -9.12 -7.17 18.77
CA MET A 140 -8.83 -6.02 19.63
C MET A 140 -10.11 -5.34 20.14
N ILE A 141 -11.10 -5.16 19.28
CA ILE A 141 -12.41 -4.62 19.67
C ILE A 141 -13.07 -5.53 20.71
N VAL A 142 -13.06 -6.84 20.48
CA VAL A 142 -13.61 -7.82 21.43
C VAL A 142 -12.88 -7.75 22.78
N LEU A 143 -11.54 -7.72 22.77
CA LEU A 143 -10.74 -7.60 23.99
C LEU A 143 -11.04 -6.30 24.75
N LEU A 144 -11.10 -5.16 24.05
CA LEU A 144 -11.42 -3.87 24.66
C LEU A 144 -12.83 -3.82 25.24
N LEU A 145 -13.81 -4.43 24.56
CA LEU A 145 -15.18 -4.55 25.07
C LEU A 145 -15.23 -5.44 26.32
N ILE A 146 -14.49 -6.56 26.35
CA ILE A 146 -14.39 -7.42 27.54
C ILE A 146 -13.79 -6.65 28.71
N LEU A 147 -12.64 -6.01 28.50
CA LEU A 147 -11.95 -5.23 29.54
C LEU A 147 -12.84 -4.08 30.05
N TRP A 148 -13.51 -3.36 29.15
CA TRP A 148 -14.44 -2.30 29.50
C TRP A 148 -15.63 -2.83 30.32
N THR A 149 -16.22 -3.97 29.91
CA THR A 149 -17.33 -4.62 30.63
C THR A 149 -16.89 -5.09 32.01
N MET A 150 -15.74 -5.75 32.12
CA MET A 150 -15.19 -6.19 33.42
C MET A 150 -14.95 -5.02 34.37
N MET A 151 -14.40 -3.91 33.87
CA MET A 151 -14.14 -2.70 34.68
C MET A 151 -15.43 -1.98 35.10
N THR A 152 -16.45 -2.00 34.24
CA THR A 152 -17.74 -1.33 34.51
C THR A 152 -18.58 -2.11 35.51
N PHE A 153 -18.71 -3.43 35.31
CA PHE A 153 -19.62 -4.27 36.10
C PHE A 153 -18.94 -4.96 37.30
N GLY A 154 -17.62 -4.80 37.47
CA GLY A 154 -16.93 -5.23 38.69
C GLY A 154 -16.98 -6.73 38.92
N LEU A 155 -16.82 -7.54 37.86
CA LEU A 155 -16.79 -9.02 37.97
C LEU A 155 -15.62 -9.53 38.84
N ALA A 156 -14.64 -8.68 39.17
CA ALA A 156 -13.57 -8.96 40.11
C ALA A 156 -13.92 -8.38 41.50
N SER A 157 -14.31 -9.24 42.44
CA SER A 157 -14.82 -8.93 43.78
C SER A 157 -13.82 -8.25 44.75
N SER A 158 -12.66 -7.80 44.27
CA SER A 158 -11.52 -7.35 45.10
C SER A 158 -10.88 -6.03 44.64
N MET A 159 -11.53 -5.27 43.75
CA MET A 159 -10.95 -4.03 43.24
C MET A 159 -11.09 -2.85 44.24
N PRO A 160 -10.28 -1.77 44.15
CA PRO A 160 -10.36 -0.60 45.05
C PRO A 160 -11.32 0.51 44.58
N GLN A 161 -11.96 1.23 45.52
CA GLN A 161 -12.87 2.35 45.19
C GLN A 161 -12.30 3.31 44.11
N GLY A 162 -13.13 3.67 43.13
CA GLY A 162 -12.74 4.53 42.00
C GLY A 162 -12.23 3.80 40.74
N TRP A 163 -12.13 2.46 40.77
CA TRP A 163 -11.68 1.66 39.61
C TRP A 163 -12.50 1.91 38.33
N GLN A 164 -13.78 2.30 38.46
CA GLN A 164 -14.68 2.50 37.32
C GLN A 164 -14.22 3.63 36.38
N HIS A 165 -13.48 4.62 36.90
CA HIS A 165 -12.90 5.68 36.07
C HIS A 165 -11.86 5.14 35.08
N ALA A 166 -11.23 4.00 35.41
CA ALA A 166 -10.30 3.30 34.54
C ALA A 166 -11.00 2.64 33.34
N ALA A 167 -12.35 2.54 33.29
CA ALA A 167 -13.07 2.03 32.13
C ALA A 167 -13.10 3.04 30.97
N SER A 168 -13.13 4.35 31.27
CA SER A 168 -13.31 5.41 30.26
C SER A 168 -12.24 5.45 29.15
N PRO A 169 -10.94 5.22 29.41
CA PRO A 169 -9.91 5.22 28.36
C PRO A 169 -10.07 4.07 27.36
N PHE A 170 -10.57 2.90 27.80
CA PHE A 170 -10.81 1.76 26.90
C PHE A 170 -11.88 2.07 25.86
N LEU A 171 -12.97 2.74 26.29
CA LEU A 171 -14.04 3.18 25.39
C LEU A 171 -13.55 4.26 24.42
N LEU A 172 -12.73 5.20 24.89
CA LEU A 172 -12.13 6.22 24.04
C LEU A 172 -11.24 5.60 22.95
N VAL A 173 -10.33 4.70 23.33
CA VAL A 173 -9.42 4.00 22.40
C VAL A 173 -10.22 3.14 21.41
N LEU A 174 -11.27 2.46 21.87
CA LEU A 174 -12.17 1.69 21.02
C LEU A 174 -12.82 2.58 19.94
N LEU A 175 -13.45 3.69 20.34
CA LEU A 175 -14.23 4.54 19.45
C LEU A 175 -13.39 5.42 18.51
N THR A 176 -12.21 5.87 18.96
CA THR A 176 -11.39 6.83 18.20
C THR A 176 -10.32 6.17 17.33
N ILE A 177 -9.97 4.91 17.61
CA ILE A 177 -8.86 4.24 16.93
C ILE A 177 -9.33 2.93 16.29
N HIS A 178 -9.82 1.98 17.08
CA HIS A 178 -10.07 0.63 16.59
C HIS A 178 -11.30 0.55 15.69
N VAL A 179 -12.42 1.20 16.05
CA VAL A 179 -13.63 1.24 15.21
C VAL A 179 -13.35 1.93 13.86
N PRO A 180 -12.75 3.14 13.80
CA PRO A 180 -12.37 3.75 12.53
C PRO A 180 -11.39 2.90 11.72
N SER A 181 -10.40 2.27 12.37
CA SER A 181 -9.44 1.38 11.69
C SER A 181 -10.14 0.16 11.07
N LEU A 182 -11.12 -0.43 11.76
CA LEU A 182 -11.93 -1.54 11.22
C LEU A 182 -12.73 -1.09 9.99
N LEU A 183 -13.39 0.07 10.06
CA LEU A 183 -14.15 0.63 8.94
C LEU A 183 -13.26 0.88 7.73
N VAL A 184 -12.05 1.42 7.94
CA VAL A 184 -11.05 1.59 6.87
C VAL A 184 -10.65 0.24 6.27
N GLY A 185 -10.40 -0.78 7.10
CA GLY A 185 -10.10 -2.14 6.63
C GLY A 185 -11.22 -2.74 5.75
N ILE A 186 -12.49 -2.53 6.13
CA ILE A 186 -13.65 -2.94 5.32
C ILE A 186 -13.68 -2.19 3.98
N GLN A 187 -13.31 -0.91 3.94
CA GLN A 187 -13.22 -0.15 2.69
C GLN A 187 -12.06 -0.62 1.81
N SER A 188 -10.95 -1.07 2.41
CA SER A 188 -9.87 -1.73 1.68
C SER A 188 -10.33 -3.05 1.04
N LEU A 189 -11.13 -3.87 1.75
CA LEU A 189 -11.74 -5.07 1.15
C LEU A 189 -12.67 -4.75 -0.03
N ARG A 190 -13.20 -3.52 -0.09
CA ARG A 190 -13.99 -2.98 -1.22
C ARG A 190 -13.14 -2.30 -2.29
N TYR A 191 -11.82 -2.50 -2.28
CA TYR A 191 -10.85 -1.98 -3.24
C TYR A 191 -10.79 -0.45 -3.33
N ARG A 192 -11.13 0.27 -2.25
CA ARG A 192 -11.04 1.73 -2.21
C ARG A 192 -9.61 2.17 -1.91
N TRP A 193 -8.89 2.72 -2.90
CA TRP A 193 -7.48 3.09 -2.75
C TRP A 193 -7.19 4.12 -1.63
N TRP A 194 -8.13 5.02 -1.33
CA TRP A 194 -7.99 6.02 -0.26
C TRP A 194 -7.93 5.39 1.14
N SER A 195 -8.35 4.13 1.28
CA SER A 195 -8.31 3.41 2.55
C SER A 195 -6.88 3.15 3.03
N VAL A 196 -5.90 3.04 2.11
CA VAL A 196 -4.49 2.80 2.45
C VAL A 196 -3.87 3.98 3.22
N PRO A 197 -3.90 5.24 2.71
CA PRO A 197 -3.42 6.38 3.48
C PRO A 197 -4.25 6.65 4.74
N ALA A 198 -5.56 6.38 4.73
CA ALA A 198 -6.39 6.50 5.93
C ALA A 198 -5.99 5.49 7.02
N GLY A 199 -5.68 4.24 6.65
CA GLY A 199 -5.24 3.21 7.58
C GLY A 199 -3.89 3.54 8.21
N LEU A 200 -2.96 4.08 7.42
CA LEU A 200 -1.69 4.62 7.90
C LEU A 200 -1.90 5.75 8.91
N PHE A 201 -2.82 6.68 8.63
CA PHE A 201 -3.15 7.79 9.54
C PHE A 201 -3.62 7.28 10.91
N PHE A 202 -4.62 6.40 10.95
CA PHE A 202 -5.12 5.86 12.23
C PHE A 202 -4.07 5.04 12.97
N SER A 203 -3.18 4.39 12.23
CA SER A 203 -2.10 3.60 12.82
C SER A 203 -0.99 4.45 13.44
N LEU A 204 -0.61 5.53 12.76
CA LEU A 204 0.37 6.51 13.27
C LEU A 204 -0.23 7.36 14.38
N ASN A 205 -1.53 7.64 14.35
CA ASN A 205 -2.22 8.38 15.39
C ASN A 205 -2.11 7.67 16.75
N PHE A 206 -2.10 6.33 16.78
CA PHE A 206 -1.92 5.55 18.02
C PHE A 206 -0.56 5.76 18.70
N TRP A 207 0.48 6.08 17.93
CA TRP A 207 1.80 6.37 18.48
C TRP A 207 1.84 7.68 19.25
N VAL A 208 1.00 8.67 18.91
CA VAL A 208 0.95 9.96 19.60
C VAL A 208 0.60 9.82 21.08
N PRO A 209 -0.53 9.21 21.50
CA PRO A 209 -0.83 9.01 22.91
C PRO A 209 0.20 8.07 23.57
N THR A 210 0.70 7.05 22.87
CA THR A 210 1.73 6.14 23.39
C THR A 210 3.02 6.90 23.77
N VAL A 211 3.51 7.77 22.89
CA VAL A 211 4.71 8.60 23.15
C VAL A 211 4.44 9.61 24.25
N LEU A 212 3.28 10.28 24.23
CA LEU A 212 2.91 11.25 25.27
C LEU A 212 2.83 10.59 26.66
N VAL A 213 2.38 9.34 26.73
CA VAL A 213 2.31 8.54 27.96
C VAL A 213 3.70 8.04 28.40
N LEU A 214 4.53 7.53 27.47
CA LEU A 214 5.90 7.08 27.76
C LEU A 214 6.83 8.21 28.21
N THR A 215 6.65 9.41 27.66
CA THR A 215 7.43 10.61 28.03
C THR A 215 6.91 11.29 29.30
N GLY A 216 5.81 10.82 29.87
CA GLY A 216 5.21 11.38 31.08
C GLY A 216 4.58 12.76 30.89
N ILE A 217 4.34 13.19 29.64
CA ILE A 217 3.62 14.42 29.30
C ILE A 217 2.14 14.24 29.60
N LEU A 218 1.55 13.15 29.10
CA LEU A 218 0.29 12.64 29.63
C LEU A 218 0.63 11.80 30.85
N ARG A 219 0.09 12.18 32.01
CA ARG A 219 0.21 11.43 33.26
C ARG A 219 -1.13 10.78 33.61
N PRO A 220 -1.61 9.79 32.83
CA PRO A 220 -2.78 9.02 33.24
C PRO A 220 -2.53 8.33 34.59
N MET A 221 -1.25 8.17 34.99
CA MET A 221 -0.80 7.68 36.29
C MET A 221 -1.35 8.45 37.49
N SER A 222 -1.72 9.73 37.36
CA SER A 222 -2.36 10.47 38.46
C SER A 222 -3.78 9.94 38.74
N LEU A 223 -4.43 9.29 37.77
CA LEU A 223 -5.69 8.56 37.98
C LEU A 223 -5.46 7.22 38.71
N TYR A 224 -4.23 6.73 38.78
CA TYR A 224 -3.84 5.46 39.40
C TYR A 224 -2.89 5.67 40.59
N GLU A 225 -2.89 6.86 41.17
CA GLU A 225 -2.02 7.19 42.30
C GLU A 225 -2.32 6.25 43.48
N GLY A 226 -1.29 5.58 44.01
CA GLY A 226 -1.43 4.53 45.01
C GLY A 226 -1.74 3.12 44.48
N GLN A 227 -1.85 2.92 43.16
CA GLN A 227 -2.15 1.62 42.53
C GLN A 227 -1.13 1.25 41.43
N PRO A 228 0.11 0.88 41.79
CA PRO A 228 1.20 0.66 40.83
C PRO A 228 0.93 -0.47 39.81
N MET A 229 0.17 -1.49 40.20
CA MET A 229 -0.17 -2.61 39.31
C MET A 229 -1.16 -2.21 38.21
N ALA A 230 -2.17 -1.39 38.53
CA ALA A 230 -3.16 -0.89 37.56
C ALA A 230 -2.49 0.02 36.53
N ALA A 231 -1.63 0.91 37.01
CA ALA A 231 -0.74 1.74 36.20
C ALA A 231 0.09 0.92 35.20
N PHE A 232 0.78 -0.13 35.67
CA PHE A 232 1.60 -1.01 34.83
C PHE A 232 0.76 -1.72 33.75
N LEU A 233 -0.38 -2.30 34.12
CA LEU A 233 -1.28 -3.01 33.21
C LEU A 233 -1.79 -2.11 32.07
N VAL A 234 -2.22 -0.89 32.40
CA VAL A 234 -2.68 0.08 31.40
C VAL A 234 -1.56 0.44 30.43
N HIS A 235 -0.35 0.69 30.94
CA HIS A 235 0.81 1.00 30.11
C HIS A 235 1.22 -0.16 29.20
N TYR A 236 1.21 -1.38 29.74
CA TYR A 236 1.47 -2.60 28.99
C TYR A 236 0.46 -2.79 27.85
N CYS A 237 -0.84 -2.56 28.11
CA CYS A 237 -1.88 -2.59 27.09
C CYS A 237 -1.63 -1.55 25.99
N PHE A 238 -1.32 -0.29 26.33
CA PHE A 238 -0.99 0.72 25.32
C PHE A 238 0.20 0.33 24.44
N CYS A 239 1.30 -0.14 25.03
CA CYS A 239 2.47 -0.61 24.27
C CYS A 239 2.12 -1.80 23.36
N MET A 240 1.33 -2.75 23.87
CA MET A 240 0.89 -3.91 23.10
C MET A 240 0.00 -3.50 21.92
N PHE A 241 -0.95 -2.59 22.13
CA PHE A 241 -1.80 -2.06 21.06
C PHE A 241 -1.00 -1.27 20.01
N ALA A 242 -0.01 -0.48 20.42
CA ALA A 242 0.89 0.20 19.49
C ALA A 242 1.68 -0.78 18.63
N ALA A 243 2.16 -1.87 19.22
CA ALA A 243 2.86 -2.93 18.50
C ALA A 243 1.93 -3.62 17.48
N PHE A 244 0.70 -3.96 17.84
CA PHE A 244 -0.27 -4.55 16.90
C PHE A 244 -0.64 -3.60 15.77
N GLN A 245 -0.81 -2.32 16.06
CA GLN A 245 -1.11 -1.31 15.05
C GLN A 245 0.09 -1.08 14.10
N THR A 246 1.31 -1.18 14.64
CA THR A 246 2.54 -1.16 13.85
C THR A 246 2.66 -2.41 12.98
N LEU A 247 2.27 -3.59 13.48
CA LEU A 247 2.20 -4.81 12.68
C LEU A 247 1.17 -4.70 11.54
N ALA A 248 0.01 -4.08 11.77
CA ALA A 248 -0.97 -3.80 10.72
C ALA A 248 -0.40 -2.86 9.64
N CYS A 249 0.30 -1.80 10.06
CA CYS A 249 1.07 -0.92 9.16
C CYS A 249 2.17 -1.66 8.41
N CYS A 250 2.94 -2.47 9.13
CA CYS A 250 4.03 -3.23 8.60
C CYS A 250 3.54 -4.29 7.62
N ALA A 251 2.36 -4.89 7.79
CA ALA A 251 1.76 -5.81 6.82
C ALA A 251 1.29 -5.09 5.54
N ALA A 252 0.96 -3.80 5.62
CA ALA A 252 0.79 -2.94 4.45
C ALA A 252 2.13 -2.56 3.79
N LEU A 253 3.28 -2.86 4.43
CA LEU A 253 4.63 -2.46 4.01
C LEU A 253 5.37 -3.45 3.09
N PRO A 254 5.16 -4.80 3.10
CA PRO A 254 5.62 -5.71 2.05
C PRO A 254 5.18 -5.25 0.67
N ALA A 255 4.02 -4.59 0.59
CA ALA A 255 3.59 -3.89 -0.61
C ALA A 255 4.64 -2.85 -1.08
N ALA A 256 5.32 -2.16 -0.17
CA ALA A 256 6.41 -1.22 -0.46
C ALA A 256 7.81 -1.88 -0.54
N LEU A 257 8.05 -3.03 0.10
CA LEU A 257 9.36 -3.69 0.19
C LEU A 257 9.66 -4.71 -0.90
N GLU A 258 8.66 -5.38 -1.50
CA GLU A 258 8.87 -6.22 -2.70
C GLU A 258 9.47 -5.42 -3.87
N LEU A 259 9.27 -4.10 -3.87
CA LEU A 259 9.91 -3.17 -4.80
C LEU A 259 11.44 -3.10 -4.64
N ARG A 260 11.96 -3.49 -3.47
CA ARG A 260 13.37 -3.46 -3.12
C ARG A 260 14.08 -4.75 -3.52
N HIS A 261 13.46 -5.91 -3.34
CA HIS A 261 14.05 -7.20 -3.77
C HIS A 261 14.13 -7.32 -5.30
N SER A 262 13.12 -6.86 -6.03
CA SER A 262 13.16 -6.76 -7.50
C SER A 262 14.13 -5.69 -8.04
N ALA A 263 14.77 -4.92 -7.16
CA ALA A 263 15.81 -3.94 -7.46
C ALA A 263 17.18 -4.31 -6.88
N ALA A 264 17.27 -5.31 -6.00
CA ALA A 264 18.50 -5.70 -5.31
C ALA A 264 19.01 -7.11 -5.70
N VAL A 265 18.23 -7.90 -6.44
CA VAL A 265 18.67 -9.19 -7.02
C VAL A 265 19.19 -9.03 -8.46
N ARG A 266 19.70 -7.85 -8.85
CA ARG A 266 20.50 -7.67 -10.07
C ARG A 266 21.63 -6.69 -9.83
#